data_AF-A2HX64-F1
#
_entry.id   AF-A2HX64-F1
#
_cell.length_a   1.000
_cell.length_b   1.000
_cell.length_c   1.000
_cell.angle_alpha   90.00
_cell.angle_beta   90.00
_cell.angle_gamma   90.00
#
_symmetry.space_group_name_H-M   'P 1'
#
loop_
_entity.id
_entity.type
_entity.pdbx_description
1 polymer ?
#
loop_
_entity_poly.entity_id
_entity_poly.type
_entity_poly.pdbx_seq_one_letter_code
_entity_poly.pdbx_strand_id
1 'polypeptide(L)'
;MDIFQAIDKRSSGELGRIADELYHQKRINEKNPQGKTPLIYAIEKKFKQGVRIISLNHASIIEPDSDGNTPLHVAAKIDDGSMVSFLLQKGAKPDIYDSNG
;
A
#
# COMPACT_ATOMS: atom_id res chain seq x y z
N MET A 1 -1.31 10.57 15.68
CA MET A 1 -0.73 10.54 14.32
C MET A 1 -1.11 9.21 13.71
N ASP A 2 -1.73 9.21 12.52
CA ASP A 2 -2.14 7.98 11.85
C ASP A 2 -1.07 7.51 10.82
N ILE A 3 -1.28 6.32 10.25
CA ILE A 3 -0.35 5.73 9.28
C ILE A 3 -0.22 6.57 7.99
N PHE A 4 -1.28 7.25 7.57
CA PHE A 4 -1.29 8.08 6.37
C PHE A 4 -0.51 9.38 6.58
N GLN A 5 -0.64 9.98 7.77
CA GLN A 5 0.19 11.11 8.21
C GLN A 5 1.67 10.72 8.31
N ALA A 6 1.98 9.49 8.74
CA ALA A 6 3.37 9.00 8.77
C ALA A 6 3.95 8.84 7.36
N ILE A 7 3.14 8.38 6.40
CA ILE A 7 3.49 8.32 4.98
C ILE A 7 3.72 9.73 4.41
N ASP A 8 2.82 10.69 4.69
CA ASP A 8 2.94 12.07 4.20
C ASP A 8 4.18 12.77 4.76
N LYS A 9 4.53 12.53 6.03
CA LYS A 9 5.75 13.04 6.64
C LYS A 9 7.02 12.25 6.27
N ARG A 10 6.90 11.16 5.52
CA ARG A 10 7.98 10.21 5.18
C ARG A 10 8.78 9.75 6.40
N SER A 11 8.14 9.65 7.57
CA SER A 11 8.78 9.24 8.82
C SER A 11 8.81 7.73 8.93
N SER A 12 9.90 7.11 8.48
CA SER A 12 10.06 5.65 8.45
C SER A 12 10.03 5.01 9.84
N GLY A 13 10.59 5.67 10.87
CA GLY A 13 10.58 5.18 12.24
C GLY A 13 9.16 5.07 12.82
N GLU A 14 8.39 6.16 12.75
CA GLU A 14 6.99 6.15 13.19
C GLU A 14 6.12 5.23 12.33
N LEU A 15 6.36 5.20 11.02
CA LEU A 15 5.62 4.33 10.12
C LEU A 15 5.78 2.85 10.48
N GLY A 16 6.98 2.41 10.84
CA GLY A 16 7.22 1.02 11.26
C GLY A 16 6.44 0.67 12.52
N ARG A 17 6.52 1.52 13.54
CA ARG A 17 5.81 1.31 14.81
C ARG A 17 4.29 1.29 14.62
N ILE A 18 3.75 2.23 13.85
CA ILE A 18 2.31 2.31 13.59
C ILE A 18 1.84 1.12 12.73
N ALA A 19 2.63 0.70 11.74
CA ALA A 19 2.29 -0.44 10.89
C ALA A 19 2.21 -1.74 11.70
N ASP A 20 3.16 -1.97 12.61
CA ASP A 20 3.17 -3.14 13.50
C ASP A 20 1.96 -3.14 14.45
N GLU A 21 1.67 -2.00 15.06
CA GLU A 21 0.49 -1.82 15.92
C GLU A 21 -0.83 -2.10 15.17
N LEU A 22 -0.98 -1.56 13.95
CA LEU A 22 -2.17 -1.81 13.12
C LEU A 22 -2.25 -3.25 12.63
N TYR A 23 -1.13 -3.92 12.40
CA TYR A 23 -1.14 -5.34 12.06
C TYR A 23 -1.71 -6.19 13.20
N HIS A 24 -1.26 -5.97 14.44
CA HIS A 24 -1.79 -6.67 15.61
C HIS A 24 -3.27 -6.38 15.88
N GLN A 25 -3.74 -5.18 15.55
CA GLN A 25 -5.15 -4.82 15.63
C GLN A 25 -5.98 -5.35 14.45
N LYS A 26 -5.36 -5.99 13.44
CA LYS A 26 -5.98 -6.42 12.17
C LYS A 26 -6.56 -5.25 11.35
N ARG A 27 -5.93 -4.08 11.45
CA ARG A 27 -6.34 -2.81 10.83
C ARG A 27 -5.37 -2.28 9.77
N ILE A 28 -4.30 -3.01 9.48
CA ILE A 28 -3.25 -2.58 8.55
C ILE A 28 -3.74 -2.30 7.11
N ASN A 29 -4.89 -2.86 6.73
CA ASN A 29 -5.51 -2.64 5.42
C ASN A 29 -6.68 -1.63 5.47
N GLU A 30 -6.94 -0.98 6.61
CA GLU A 30 -8.02 0.01 6.72
C GLU A 30 -7.80 1.16 5.74
N LYS A 31 -8.88 1.53 5.06
CA LYS A 31 -8.87 2.58 4.04
C LYS A 31 -8.91 3.97 4.70
N ASN A 32 -8.18 4.92 4.14
CA ASN A 32 -8.34 6.33 4.51
C ASN A 32 -9.67 6.90 3.98
N PRO A 33 -10.02 8.17 4.29
CA PRO A 33 -11.23 8.81 3.75
C PRO A 33 -11.29 8.87 2.21
N GLN A 34 -10.17 8.74 1.51
CA GLN A 34 -10.10 8.64 0.04
C GLN A 34 -10.25 7.19 -0.46
N GLY A 35 -10.53 6.23 0.42
CA GLY A 35 -10.73 4.83 0.06
C GLY A 35 -9.45 4.02 -0.16
N LYS A 36 -8.26 4.56 0.13
CA LYS A 36 -6.97 3.91 -0.16
C LYS A 36 -6.45 3.16 1.05
N THR A 37 -5.97 1.93 0.84
CA THR A 37 -5.19 1.21 1.86
C THR A 37 -3.86 1.93 2.11
N PRO A 38 -3.20 1.73 3.26
CA PRO A 38 -1.91 2.36 3.55
C PRO A 38 -0.84 2.00 2.51
N LEU A 39 -0.88 0.78 1.99
CA LEU A 39 0.04 0.31 0.95
C LEU A 39 -0.19 1.06 -0.38
N ILE A 40 -1.44 1.18 -0.83
CA ILE A 40 -1.80 1.93 -2.04
C ILE A 40 -1.38 3.39 -1.91
N TYR A 41 -1.66 4.01 -0.76
CA TYR A 41 -1.29 5.40 -0.50
C TYR A 41 0.23 5.61 -0.54
N ALA A 42 1.01 4.70 0.03
CA ALA A 42 2.49 4.77 -0.02
C ALA A 42 3.04 4.63 -1.45
N ILE A 43 2.43 3.79 -2.29
CA ILE A 43 2.79 3.63 -3.71
C ILE A 43 2.51 4.93 -4.47
N GLU A 44 1.30 5.48 -4.32
CA GLU A 44 0.90 6.73 -4.97
C GLU A 44 1.82 7.90 -4.59
N LYS A 45 2.24 7.97 -3.32
CA LYS A 45 3.18 8.98 -2.81
C LYS A 45 4.63 8.73 -3.26
N LYS A 46 4.88 7.68 -4.04
CA LYS A 46 6.21 7.20 -4.48
C LYS A 46 7.17 6.98 -3.31
N PHE A 47 6.64 6.64 -2.13
CA PHE A 47 7.43 6.46 -0.91
C PHE A 47 7.93 5.03 -0.79
N LYS A 48 8.97 4.69 -1.56
CA LYS A 48 9.51 3.32 -1.68
C LYS A 48 9.88 2.68 -0.33
N GLN A 49 10.45 3.46 0.60
CA GLN A 49 10.78 2.94 1.93
C GLN A 49 9.52 2.62 2.73
N GLY A 50 8.50 3.46 2.67
CA GLY A 50 7.21 3.19 3.32
C GLY A 50 6.51 1.97 2.75
N VAL A 51 6.54 1.79 1.42
CA VAL A 51 6.01 0.57 0.79
C VAL A 51 6.70 -0.69 1.34
N ARG A 52 8.02 -0.66 1.49
CA ARG A 52 8.76 -1.79 2.08
C ARG A 52 8.36 -2.05 3.53
N ILE A 53 8.26 -0.99 4.35
CA ILE A 53 7.88 -1.11 5.77
C ILE A 53 6.47 -1.70 5.91
N ILE A 54 5.50 -1.18 5.17
CA ILE A 54 4.11 -1.63 5.22
C ILE A 54 4.01 -3.07 4.69
N SER A 55 4.70 -3.38 3.59
CA SER A 55 4.74 -4.74 3.02
C SER A 55 5.39 -5.77 3.95
N LEU A 56 6.39 -5.38 4.75
CA LEU A 56 7.00 -6.27 5.75
C LEU A 56 6.07 -6.53 6.94
N ASN A 57 5.16 -5.59 7.26
CA ASN A 57 4.16 -5.74 8.32
C ASN A 57 2.90 -6.51 7.86
N HIS A 58 3.08 -7.48 6.96
CA HIS A 58 2.01 -8.36 6.45
C HIS A 58 0.77 -7.63 5.90
N ALA A 59 0.92 -6.38 5.45
CA ALA A 59 -0.14 -5.70 4.73
C ALA A 59 -0.49 -6.48 3.46
N SER A 60 -1.78 -6.55 3.15
CA SER A 60 -2.22 -7.29 1.98
C SER A 60 -1.79 -6.55 0.72
N ILE A 61 -1.12 -7.28 -0.18
CA ILE A 61 -0.62 -6.76 -1.45
C ILE A 61 -1.67 -6.82 -2.58
N ILE A 62 -2.86 -7.35 -2.29
CA ILE A 62 -3.95 -7.52 -3.24
C ILE A 62 -5.22 -6.74 -2.89
N GLU A 63 -5.30 -6.15 -1.68
CA GLU A 63 -6.50 -5.43 -1.25
C GLU A 63 -6.71 -4.18 -2.12
N PRO A 64 -7.88 -4.06 -2.78
CA PRO A 64 -8.16 -2.92 -3.63
C PRO A 64 -8.57 -1.69 -2.81
N ASP A 65 -8.37 -0.50 -3.37
CA ASP A 65 -8.98 0.73 -2.86
C ASP A 65 -10.51 0.74 -3.11
N SER A 66 -11.19 1.83 -2.77
CA SER A 66 -12.64 1.98 -2.99
C SER A 66 -13.03 2.06 -4.47
N ASP A 67 -12.08 2.35 -5.36
CA ASP A 67 -12.28 2.38 -6.81
C ASP A 67 -11.98 1.01 -7.47
N GLY A 68 -11.62 0.00 -6.67
CA GLY A 68 -11.25 -1.34 -7.14
C GLY A 68 -9.80 -1.47 -7.61
N ASN A 69 -8.97 -0.42 -7.47
CA ASN A 69 -7.57 -0.48 -7.87
C ASN A 69 -6.76 -1.27 -6.85
N THR A 70 -6.07 -2.32 -7.30
CA THR A 70 -5.07 -3.02 -6.48
C THR A 70 -3.78 -2.19 -6.38
N PRO A 71 -2.88 -2.51 -5.44
CA PRO A 71 -1.54 -1.94 -5.42
C PRO A 71 -0.82 -2.00 -6.77
N LEU A 72 -1.05 -3.07 -7.54
CA LEU A 72 -0.46 -3.26 -8.87
C LEU A 72 -1.05 -2.32 -9.92
N HIS A 73 -2.37 -2.10 -9.92
CA HIS A 73 -3.02 -1.10 -10.79
C HIS A 73 -2.45 0.30 -10.55
N VAL A 74 -2.30 0.68 -9.29
CA VAL A 74 -1.75 2.00 -8.94
C VAL A 74 -0.28 2.12 -9.34
N ALA A 75 0.52 1.07 -9.13
CA ALA A 75 1.92 1.03 -9.58
C ALA A 75 2.07 1.16 -11.10
N ALA A 76 1.18 0.50 -11.87
CA ALA A 76 1.13 0.62 -13.32
C ALA A 76 0.70 2.02 -13.78
N LYS A 77 -0.32 2.60 -13.13
CA LYS A 77 -0.85 3.94 -13.44
C LYS A 77 0.20 5.06 -13.25
N ILE A 78 1.11 4.91 -12.30
CA ILE A 78 2.18 5.89 -12.05
C ILE A 78 3.48 5.62 -12.84
N ASP A 79 3.45 4.61 -13.72
CA ASP A 79 4.58 4.14 -14.54
C ASP A 79 5.85 3.81 -13.72
N ASP A 80 5.67 3.20 -12.54
CA ASP A 80 6.80 2.74 -11.70
C ASP A 80 7.04 1.24 -11.92
N GLY A 81 7.75 0.91 -12.99
CA GLY A 81 8.11 -0.48 -13.33
C GLY A 81 8.90 -1.21 -12.23
N SER A 82 9.65 -0.48 -11.39
CA SER A 82 10.32 -1.08 -10.23
C SER A 82 9.31 -1.49 -9.16
N MET A 83 8.27 -0.68 -8.93
CA MET A 83 7.20 -1.01 -8.00
C MET A 83 6.34 -2.16 -8.50
N VAL A 84 6.00 -2.16 -9.80
CA VAL A 84 5.32 -3.30 -10.45
C VAL A 84 6.11 -4.58 -10.22
N SER A 85 7.41 -4.58 -10.52
CA SER A 85 8.29 -5.74 -10.32
C SER A 85 8.34 -6.17 -8.85
N PHE A 86 8.40 -5.23 -7.92
CA PHE A 86 8.39 -5.53 -6.48
C PHE A 86 7.08 -6.19 -6.04
N LEU A 87 5.93 -5.69 -6.48
CA LEU A 87 4.63 -6.25 -6.13
C LEU A 87 4.42 -7.64 -6.72
N LEU A 88 4.83 -7.85 -7.99
CA LEU A 88 4.80 -9.16 -8.63
C LEU A 88 5.67 -10.18 -7.88
N GLN A 89 6.89 -9.80 -7.47
CA GLN A 89 7.76 -10.66 -6.65
C GLN A 89 7.15 -11.01 -5.29
N LYS A 90 6.31 -10.12 -4.74
CA LYS A 90 5.59 -10.38 -3.49
C LYS A 90 4.38 -11.29 -3.67
N GLY A 91 4.01 -11.62 -4.90
CA GLY A 91 2.87 -12.50 -5.22
C GLY A 91 1.58 -11.76 -5.58
N ALA A 92 1.66 -10.45 -5.89
CA ALA A 92 0.52 -9.74 -6.47
C ALA A 92 0.18 -10.38 -7.81
N LYS A 93 -1.09 -10.75 -8.01
CA LYS A 93 -1.55 -11.35 -9.26
C LYS A 93 -1.95 -10.23 -10.23
N PRO A 94 -1.45 -10.23 -11.48
CA PRO A 94 -1.84 -9.25 -12.49
C PRO A 94 -3.29 -9.42 -12.95
N ASP A 95 -3.88 -10.58 -12.69
CA ASP A 95 -5.21 -10.97 -13.19
C ASP A 95 -6.36 -10.51 -12.28
N ILE A 96 -6.08 -9.73 -11.23
CA ILE A 96 -7.13 -9.15 -10.39
C ILE A 96 -7.67 -7.97 -11.16
N TYR A 97 -8.82 -8.13 -11.82
CA TYR A 97 -9.49 -7.06 -12.53
C TYR A 97 -9.88 -5.93 -11.57
N ASP A 98 -9.66 -4.67 -11.96
CA ASP A 98 -10.27 -3.53 -11.28
C ASP A 98 -11.75 -3.44 -11.64
N SER A 99 -12.44 -2.44 -11.09
CA SER A 99 -13.86 -2.17 -11.38
C SER A 99 -14.18 -1.95 -12.87
N ASN A 100 -13.16 -1.75 -13.72
CA ASN A 100 -13.32 -1.49 -15.15
C ASN A 100 -13.14 -2.74 -16.02
N GLY A 101 -12.79 -3.89 -15.42
CA GLY A 101 -12.73 -5.19 -16.10
C GLY A 101 -11.46 -5.47 -16.88
#